data_AF-A0A848N082-F1
#
_entry.id   AF-A0A848N082-F1
#
_cell.length_a   1.000
_cell.length_b   1.000
_cell.length_c   1.000
_cell.angle_alpha   90.00
_cell.angle_beta   90.00
_cell.angle_gamma   90.00
#
_symmetry.space_group_name_H-M   'P 1'
#
loop_
_entity.id
_entity.type
_entity.pdbx_description
1 polymer ?
#
loop_
_entity_poly.entity_id
_entity_poly.type
_entity_poly.pdbx_seq_one_letter_code
_entity_poly.pdbx_strand_id
1 'polypeptide(L)' 'MNRSEYKQMLTLKYFYEEKLQEIKKKHKSDPDLFHPIGKDRYCLYCEQYRETQDKLQPMVKQLMEYEKTHEVK' A
#
# COMPACT_ATOMS: atom_id res chain seq x y z
N MET A 1 -8.38 5.48 -17.79
CA MET A 1 -6.95 5.09 -17.76
C MET A 1 -6.60 4.46 -19.10
N ASN A 2 -5.47 4.81 -19.69
CA ASN A 2 -4.93 4.17 -20.89
C ASN A 2 -3.83 3.15 -20.52
N ARG A 3 -3.32 2.40 -21.51
CA ARG A 3 -2.33 1.33 -21.28
C ARG A 3 -1.01 1.82 -20.65
N SER A 4 -0.58 3.03 -20.96
CA SER A 4 0.66 3.61 -20.39
C SER A 4 0.46 3.98 -18.92
N GLU A 5 -0.64 4.69 -18.62
CA GLU A 5 -1.05 5.03 -17.27
C GLU A 5 -1.26 3.78 -16.40
N TYR A 6 -1.85 2.72 -16.96
CA TYR A 6 -2.01 1.43 -16.29
C TYR A 6 -0.68 0.81 -15.86
N LYS A 7 0.31 0.79 -16.77
CA LYS A 7 1.65 0.30 -16.43
C LYS A 7 2.32 1.13 -15.33
N GLN A 8 2.19 2.45 -15.40
CA GLN A 8 2.72 3.35 -14.38
C GLN A 8 2.05 3.11 -13.01
N MET A 9 0.72 2.97 -12.98
CA MET A 9 -0.01 2.64 -11.75
C MET A 9 0.36 1.27 -11.21
N LEU A 10 0.59 0.26 -12.05
CA LEU A 10 1.09 -1.05 -11.60
C LEU A 10 2.45 -0.91 -10.91
N THR A 11 3.39 -0.18 -11.51
CA THR A 11 4.70 0.07 -10.89
C THR A 11 4.56 0.78 -9.54
N LEU A 12 3.70 1.80 -9.46
CA LEU A 12 3.44 2.51 -8.20
C LEU A 12 2.77 1.61 -7.15
N LYS A 13 1.82 0.77 -7.54
CA LYS A 13 1.19 -0.22 -6.67
C LYS A 13 2.26 -1.12 -6.03
N TYR A 14 3.15 -1.71 -6.84
CA TYR A 14 4.23 -2.56 -6.33
C TYR A 14 5.15 -1.80 -5.38
N PHE A 15 5.55 -0.58 -5.73
CA PHE A 15 6.36 0.26 -4.84
C PHE A 15 5.71 0.48 -3.47
N TYR A 16 4.41 0.79 -3.44
CA TYR A 16 3.69 1.00 -2.18
C TYR A 16 3.45 -0.30 -1.41
N GLU A 17 3.25 -1.43 -2.09
CA GLU A 17 3.18 -2.76 -1.46
C GLU A 17 4.49 -3.13 -0.78
N GLU A 18 5.63 -2.96 -1.46
CA GLU A 18 6.96 -3.17 -0.87
C GLU A 18 7.18 -2.27 0.33
N LYS A 19 6.85 -0.98 0.21
CA LYS A 19 6.93 -0.03 1.33
C LYS A 19 6.08 -0.46 2.53
N LEU A 20 4.86 -0.97 2.31
CA LEU A 20 4.03 -1.51 3.40
C LEU A 20 4.69 -2.71 4.07
N GLN A 21 5.34 -3.60 3.31
CA GLN A 21 6.05 -4.76 3.87
C GLN A 21 7.25 -4.31 4.70
N GLU A 22 8.00 -3.31 4.25
CA GLU A 22 9.10 -2.75 5.03
C GLU A 22 8.63 -2.13 6.35
N ILE A 23 7.55 -1.33 6.32
CA ILE A 23 6.98 -0.72 7.53
C ILE A 23 6.53 -1.81 8.51
N LYS A 24 5.83 -2.84 8.02
CA LYS A 24 5.43 -4.00 8.83
C LYS A 24 6.62 -4.72 9.45
N LYS A 25 7.68 -4.93 8.68
CA LYS A 25 8.89 -5.59 9.16
C LYS A 25 9.56 -4.77 10.26
N LYS A 26 9.76 -3.47 10.04
CA LYS A 26 10.37 -2.55 11.02
C LYS A 26 9.55 -2.51 12.31
N HIS A 27 8.24 -2.33 12.21
CA HIS A 27 7.34 -2.36 13.36
C HIS A 27 7.42 -3.70 14.12
N LYS A 28 7.43 -4.85 13.43
CA LYS A 28 7.49 -6.16 14.09
C LYS A 28 8.83 -6.43 14.76
N SER A 29 9.90 -5.84 14.23
CA SER A 29 11.25 -5.98 14.77
C SER A 29 11.58 -5.00 15.89
N ASP A 30 10.70 -4.03 16.16
CA ASP A 30 10.87 -3.05 17.22
C ASP A 30 10.37 -3.62 18.56
N PRO A 31 11.26 -3.86 19.54
CA PRO A 31 10.89 -4.47 20.81
C PRO A 31 10.05 -3.56 21.71
N ASP A 32 10.05 -2.24 21.46
CA ASP A 32 9.30 -1.27 22.25
C ASP A 32 7.83 -1.16 21.80
N LEU A 33 7.48 -1.80 20.68
CA LEU A 33 6.12 -1.80 20.15
C LEU A 33 5.35 -3.05 20.58
N PHE A 34 4.41 -2.86 21.51
CA PHE A 34 3.56 -3.93 22.05
C PHE A 34 2.14 -3.95 21.46
N HIS A 35 1.87 -3.11 20.47
CA HIS A 35 0.55 -3.03 19.83
C HIS A 35 0.58 -3.61 18.40
N PRO A 36 -0.58 -3.99 17.82
CA PRO A 36 -0.65 -4.33 16.40
C PRO A 36 -0.40 -3.11 15.50
N ILE A 37 0.14 -3.33 14.31
CA ILE A 37 0.34 -2.26 13.33
C ILE A 37 -0.99 -1.62 12.91
N GLY A 38 -0.97 -0.30 12.74
CA GLY A 38 -2.11 0.53 12.35
C GLY A 38 -3.06 0.89 13.49
N LYS A 39 -2.83 0.39 14.72
CA LYS A 39 -3.74 0.61 15.86
C LYS A 39 -3.42 1.85 16.69
N ASP A 40 -2.15 2.21 16.82
CA ASP A 40 -1.74 3.38 17.59
C ASP A 40 -1.65 4.63 16.71
N ARG A 41 -2.20 5.76 17.18
CA ARG A 41 -2.15 7.06 16.50
C ARG A 41 -0.82 7.79 16.71
N TYR A 42 -0.12 7.49 17.81
CA TYR A 42 1.16 8.12 18.17
C TYR A 42 2.37 7.27 17.77
N CYS A 43 2.16 6.06 17.25
CA CYS A 43 3.22 5.24 16.68
C CYS A 43 3.54 5.70 15.25
N LEU A 44 4.80 6.10 15.02
CA LEU A 44 5.31 6.52 13.73
C LEU A 44 5.09 5.46 12.62
N TYR A 45 5.35 4.19 12.91
CA TYR A 45 5.14 3.12 11.92
C TYR A 45 3.65 2.92 11.59
N CYS A 46 2.76 3.13 12.56
CA CYS A 46 1.32 3.04 12.33
C CYS A 46 0.81 4.22 11.48
N GLU A 47 1.35 5.40 11.69
CA GLU A 47 1.08 6.57 10.84
C GLU A 47 1.55 6.32 9.41
N GLN A 48 2.81 5.93 9.22
CA GLN A 48 3.37 5.60 7.91
C GLN A 48 2.59 4.48 7.21
N TYR A 49 2.16 3.47 7.96
CA TYR A 49 1.33 2.38 7.45
C TYR A 49 0.00 2.90 6.90
N ARG A 50 -0.73 3.73 7.67
CA ARG A 50 -2.00 4.32 7.24
C ARG A 50 -1.83 5.21 6.01
N GLU A 51 -0.86 6.13 6.02
CA GLU A 51 -0.59 7.00 4.87
C GLU A 51 -0.26 6.21 3.59
N THR A 52 0.50 5.13 3.74
CA THR A 52 0.88 4.27 2.62
C THR A 52 -0.33 3.48 2.12
N GLN A 53 -1.20 3.00 3.02
CA GLN A 53 -2.46 2.36 2.64
C GLN A 53 -3.43 3.33 1.94
N ASP A 54 -3.55 4.57 2.43
CA ASP A 54 -4.43 5.59 1.85
C ASP A 54 -4.02 5.95 0.42
N LYS A 55 -2.71 5.85 0.11
CA LYS A 55 -2.21 5.98 -1.26
C LYS A 55 -2.47 4.72 -2.09
N LEU A 56 -2.25 3.53 -1.52
CA LEU A 56 -2.37 2.26 -2.25
C LEU A 56 -3.83 1.90 -2.60
N GLN A 57 -4.79 2.11 -1.70
CA GLN A 57 -6.17 1.64 -1.89
C GLN A 57 -6.84 2.22 -3.15
N PRO A 58 -6.78 3.54 -3.42
CA PRO A 58 -7.33 4.11 -4.65
C PRO A 58 -6.71 3.52 -5.92
N MET A 59 -5.38 3.30 -5.91
CA MET A 59 -4.66 2.69 -7.03
C MET A 59 -5.13 1.26 -7.29
N VAL A 60 -5.26 0.44 -6.25
CA VAL A 60 -5.77 -0.94 -6.39
C VAL A 60 -7.17 -0.93 -6.99
N LYS A 61 -8.05 -0.03 -6.52
CA LYS A 61 -9.41 0.09 -7.05
C LYS A 61 -9.41 0.47 -8.53
N GLN A 62 -8.61 1.46 -8.92
CA GLN A 62 -8.50 1.92 -10.31
C GLN A 62 -7.91 0.85 -11.24
N LEU A 63 -6.91 0.10 -10.77
CA LEU A 63 -6.34 -1.03 -11.50
C LEU A 63 -7.38 -2.14 -11.70
N MET A 64 -8.10 -2.53 -10.65
CA MET A 64 -9.18 -3.54 -10.74
C MET A 64 -10.29 -3.12 -11.72
N GLU A 65 -10.70 -1.85 -11.70
CA GLU A 65 -11.71 -1.32 -12.63
C GLU A 65 -11.21 -1.38 -14.08
N TYR A 66 -9.95 -1.05 -14.32
CA TYR A 66 -9.34 -1.14 -15.64
C TYR A 66 -9.19 -2.59 -16.12
N GLU A 67 -8.71 -3.49 -15.26
CA GLU A 67 -8.56 -4.92 -15.55
C GLU A 67 -9.90 -5.56 -15.90
N LYS A 68 -10.97 -5.22 -15.15
CA LYS A 68 -12.34 -5.69 -15.42
C LYS A 68 -12.89 -5.18 -16.75
N THR A 69 -12.59 -3.94 -17.13
CA THR A 69 -13.10 -3.34 -18.37
C THR A 69 -12.35 -3.80 -19.62
N HIS A 70 -11.09 -4.24 -19.47
CA HIS A 70 -10.22 -4.66 -20.58
C HIS A 70 -9.93 -6.17 -20.59
N GLU A 71 -10.63 -6.97 -19.77
CA GLU A 71 -10.44 -8.42 -19.61
C GLU A 71 -8.98 -8.83 -19.36
N VAL A 72 -8.23 -7.97 -18.67
CA VAL A 72 -6.85 -8.28 -18.26
C VAL A 72 -6.95 -9.26 -17.09
N LYS A 73 -6.59 -10.52 -17.34
CA LYS A 73 -6.52 -11.59 -16.33
C LYS A 73 -5.20 -11.60 -15.59
#